data_AF-A0A829I2S3-F1
#
_entry.id   AF-A0A829I2S3-F1
#
_cell.length_a   1.000
_cell.length_b   1.000
_cell.length_c   1.000
_cell.angle_alpha   90.00
_cell.angle_beta   90.00
_cell.angle_gamma   90.00
#
_symmetry.space_group_name_H-M   'P 1'
#
loop_
_entity.id
_entity.type
_entity.pdbx_description
1 polymer ?
#
loop_
_entity_poly.entity_id
_entity_poly.type
_entity_poly.pdbx_seq_one_letter_code
_entity_poly.pdbx_strand_id
1 'polypeptide(L)' 'MIDAHQLLSETDLDVAEVASRLGWYDQAHLTRDYTKLTGTPPVRLRQERREGR' A
#
# COMPACT_ATOMS: atom_id res chain seq x y z
N MET A 1 -6.34 0.42 -7.63
CA MET A 1 -5.08 -0.35 -7.41
C MET A 1 -3.86 0.40 -7.92
N ILE A 2 -3.91 0.96 -9.12
CA ILE A 2 -2.93 1.94 -9.60
C ILE A 2 -2.74 3.07 -8.58
N ASP A 3 -3.84 3.62 -8.04
CA ASP A 3 -3.79 4.69 -7.03
C ASP A 3 -3.11 4.26 -5.72
N ALA A 4 -3.32 3.02 -5.28
CA ALA A 4 -2.66 2.50 -4.08
C ALA A 4 -1.15 2.36 -4.29
N HIS A 5 -0.74 1.83 -5.45
CA HIS A 5 0.68 1.71 -5.80
C HIS A 5 1.35 3.08 -5.90
N GLN A 6 0.68 4.05 -6.52
CA GLN A 6 1.19 5.42 -6.64
C GLN A 6 1.35 6.06 -5.26
N LEU A 7 0.31 6.05 -4.42
CA LEU A 7 0.37 6.65 -3.08
C LEU A 7 1.46 6.00 -2.22
N LEU A 8 1.60 4.67 -2.25
CA LEU A 8 2.63 3.96 -1.49
C LEU A 8 4.06 4.26 -1.99
N SER A 9 4.21 4.65 -3.26
CA SER A 9 5.50 4.92 -3.90
C SER A 9 5.91 6.40 -3.84
N GLU A 10 4.94 7.31 -3.84
CA GLU A 10 5.18 8.76 -3.95
C GLU A 10 5.01 9.50 -2.62
N THR A 11 4.43 8.85 -1.61
CA THR A 11 4.12 9.49 -0.33
C THR A 11 4.69 8.72 0.86
N ASP A 12 4.68 9.36 2.02
CA ASP A 12 5.04 8.73 3.31
C ASP A 12 3.83 8.17 4.07
N LEU A 13 2.67 8.06 3.43
CA LEU A 13 1.47 7.45 4.04
C LEU A 13 1.72 5.96 4.31
N ASP A 14 1.29 5.49 5.49
CA ASP A 14 1.30 4.05 5.75
C ASP A 14 0.16 3.34 4.99
N VAL A 15 0.20 2.00 5.00
CA VAL A 15 -0.76 1.19 4.23
C VAL A 15 -2.19 1.38 4.75
N ALA A 16 -2.38 1.63 6.04
CA ALA A 16 -3.70 1.84 6.61
C ALA A 16 -4.28 3.19 6.16
N GLU A 17 -3.46 4.23 6.12
CA GLU A 17 -3.87 5.55 5.69
C GLU A 17 -4.16 5.61 4.18
N VAL A 18 -3.39 4.88 3.37
CA VAL A 18 -3.71 4.66 1.95
C VAL A 18 -5.04 3.90 1.79
N ALA A 19 -5.31 2.89 2.63
CA ALA A 19 -6.56 2.15 2.60
C ALA A 19 -7.75 3.07 2.91
N SER A 20 -7.68 3.84 4.00
CA SER A 20 -8.72 4.80 4.38
C SER A 20 -8.95 5.87 3.32
N ARG A 21 -7.87 6.42 2.72
CA ARG A 21 -7.97 7.49 1.72
C ARG A 21 -8.62 7.03 0.41
N LEU A 22 -8.42 5.77 0.05
CA LEU A 22 -9.03 5.16 -1.14
C LEU A 22 -10.41 4.54 -0.85
N GLY A 23 -10.94 4.67 0.37
CA GLY A 23 -12.27 4.19 0.74
C GLY A 23 -12.35 2.68 0.98
N TRP A 24 -11.23 2.01 1.25
CA TRP A 24 -11.24 0.61 1.65
C TRP A 24 -11.79 0.46 3.06
N TYR A 25 -12.53 -0.62 3.28
CA TYR A 25 -13.09 -0.95 4.58
C TYR A 25 -12.00 -1.09 5.67
N ASP A 26 -10.92 -1.78 5.32
CA ASP A 26 -9.73 -1.91 6.16
C ASP A 26 -8.47 -2.14 5.32
N GLN A 27 -7.32 -2.07 6.00
CA GLN A 27 -6.01 -2.34 5.42
C GLN A 27 -5.86 -3.79 4.90
N ALA A 28 -6.53 -4.77 5.53
CA ALA A 28 -6.38 -6.17 5.20
C ALA A 28 -7.02 -6.52 3.85
N HIS A 29 -8.16 -5.91 3.52
CA HIS A 29 -8.79 -6.01 2.20
C HIS A 29 -7.89 -5.42 1.11
N LEU A 30 -7.39 -4.19 1.30
CA LEU A 30 -6.44 -3.59 0.36
C LEU A 30 -5.22 -4.51 0.18
N THR A 31 -4.65 -5.02 1.26
CA THR A 31 -3.45 -5.86 1.23
C THR A 31 -3.67 -7.15 0.44
N ARG A 32 -4.82 -7.81 0.63
CA ARG A 32 -5.17 -9.04 -0.10
C ARG A 32 -5.27 -8.77 -1.60
N ASP A 33 -6.03 -7.77 -2.00
CA ASP A 33 -6.26 -7.48 -3.42
C ASP A 33 -5.00 -6.90 -4.09
N TYR A 34 -4.25 -6.07 -3.37
CA TYR A 34 -2.94 -5.59 -3.80
C TYR A 34 -1.98 -6.74 -4.06
N THR A 35 -1.86 -7.68 -3.13
CA THR A 35 -0.93 -8.81 -3.27
C THR A 35 -1.37 -9.73 -4.40
N LYS A 36 -2.67 -9.98 -4.57
CA LYS A 36 -3.19 -10.77 -5.70
C LYS A 36 -2.84 -10.16 -7.05
N LEU A 37 -2.86 -8.83 -7.16
CA LEU A 37 -2.65 -8.13 -8.43
C LEU A 37 -1.18 -7.82 -8.72
N THR A 38 -0.38 -7.54 -7.70
CA THR A 38 1.03 -7.12 -7.86
C THR A 38 2.04 -8.20 -7.48
N GLY A 39 1.59 -9.30 -6.88
CA GLY A 39 2.43 -10.38 -6.35
C GLY A 39 3.16 -10.05 -5.06
N THR A 40 3.17 -8.78 -4.63
CA THR A 40 3.95 -8.32 -3.47
C THR A 40 3.06 -7.56 -2.48
N PRO A 41 3.13 -7.83 -1.17
CA PRO A 41 2.37 -7.06 -0.19
C PRO A 41 2.77 -5.57 -0.15
N PRO A 42 1.80 -4.64 -0.01
CA PRO A 42 2.08 -3.21 0.05
C PRO A 42 2.97 -2.81 1.24
N VAL A 43 2.93 -3.58 2.34
CA VAL A 43 3.81 -3.34 3.51
C VAL A 43 5.28 -3.55 3.17
N ARG A 44 5.61 -4.45 2.24
CA ARG A 44 6.99 -4.71 1.83
C ARG A 44 7.55 -3.49 1.08
N LEU A 45 6.77 -2.93 0.16
CA LEU A 45 7.11 -1.68 -0.53
C LEU A 45 7.37 -0.53 0.46
N ARG A 46 6.61 -0.47 1.57
CA ARG A 46 6.82 0.52 2.63
C ARG A 46 8.08 0.28 3.46
N GLN A 47 8.43 -0.98 3.73
CA GLN A 47 9.66 -1.32 4.44
C GLN A 47 10.88 -0.96 3.58
N GLU A 48 10.89 -1.36 2.31
CA GLU A 48 11.98 -1.05 1.37
C GLU A 48 12.20 0.47 1.23
N ARG A 49 11.14 1.28 1.25
CA ARG A 49 11.24 2.75 1.26
C ARG A 49 11.79 3.34 2.57
N ARG A 50 11.53 2.71 3.72
CA ARG A 50 12.06 3.14 5.01
C ARG A 50 13.54 2.79 5.17
N GLU A 51 13.96 1.66 4.61
CA GLU A 51 15.34 1.18 4.65
C GLU A 51 16.28 1.90 3.67
N GLY A 52 15.74 2.40 2.55
CA GLY A 52 16.51 3.15 1.55
C GLY A 52 16.71 4.64 1.84
N ARG A 53 16.38 5.11 3.05
CA ARG A 53 16.45 6.53 3.45
C ARG A 53 17.59 6.80 4.43
#